data_AF-A0A0S8I6F1-F1
#
_entry.id   AF-A0A0S8I6F1-F1
#
_cell.length_a   1.000
_cell.length_b   1.000
_cell.length_c   1.000
_cell.angle_alpha   90.00
_cell.angle_beta   90.00
_cell.angle_gamma   90.00
#
_symmetry.space_group_name_H-M   'P 1'
#
loop_
_entity.id
_entity.type
_entity.pdbx_description
1 polymer ?
#
loop_
_entity_poly.entity_id
_entity_poly.type
_entity_poly.pdbx_seq_one_letter_code
_entity_poly.pdbx_strand_id
1 'polypeptide(L)'
;MMTENKHKNDRSVMILRRLARGIGTLMASLWLFIVVMSIFTESTAMDPESAIMAILIFSSIFGVIVAWFRELEGGIILLIVAIAHSTFAFIVAGHNTGLAMLISGGPFFLIGSLFIATWRRSKKLHVSANDI
;
A
#
# COMPACT_ATOMS: atom_id res chain seq x y z
N MET A 1 -8.07 34.85 -13.51
CA MET A 1 -8.76 33.66 -12.95
C MET A 1 -8.11 32.31 -13.33
N MET A 2 -7.20 32.24 -14.33
CA MET A 2 -6.53 30.99 -14.75
C MET A 2 -5.35 30.55 -13.86
N THR A 3 -4.71 31.48 -13.15
CA THR A 3 -3.51 31.22 -12.34
C THR A 3 -3.79 30.53 -11.00
N GLU A 4 -4.98 30.76 -10.41
CA GLU A 4 -5.35 30.21 -9.11
C GLU A 4 -5.59 28.69 -9.15
N ASN A 5 -6.21 28.20 -10.23
CA ASN A 5 -6.48 26.77 -10.41
C ASN A 5 -5.20 25.95 -10.64
N LYS A 6 -4.21 26.48 -11.36
CA LYS A 6 -2.94 25.78 -11.62
C LYS A 6 -2.16 25.57 -10.31
N HIS A 7 -2.09 26.59 -9.46
CA HIS A 7 -1.39 26.52 -8.17
C HIS A 7 -2.07 25.56 -7.17
N LYS A 8 -3.41 25.53 -7.15
CA LYS A 8 -4.18 24.66 -6.23
C LYS A 8 -4.03 23.18 -6.59
N ASN A 9 -3.93 22.86 -7.88
CA ASN A 9 -3.80 21.50 -8.36
C ASN A 9 -2.41 20.90 -8.04
N ASP A 10 -1.35 21.71 -8.16
CA ASP A 10 0.02 21.30 -7.83
C ASP A 10 0.19 20.99 -6.33
N ARG A 11 -0.34 21.88 -5.47
CA ARG A 11 -0.36 21.65 -4.01
C ARG A 11 -1.12 20.38 -3.63
N SER A 12 -2.22 20.10 -4.31
CA SER A 12 -3.04 18.89 -4.05
C SER A 12 -2.30 17.60 -4.41
N VAL A 13 -1.54 17.57 -5.50
CA VAL A 13 -0.74 16.39 -5.88
C VAL A 13 0.40 16.16 -4.90
N MET A 14 1.05 17.24 -4.44
CA MET A 14 2.11 17.15 -3.43
C MET A 14 1.58 16.64 -2.08
N ILE A 15 0.40 17.09 -1.64
CA ILE A 15 -0.27 16.57 -0.43
C ILE A 15 -0.61 15.08 -0.61
N LEU A 16 -1.17 14.70 -1.76
CA LEU A 16 -1.56 13.31 -2.01
C LEU A 16 -0.34 12.37 -2.03
N ARG A 17 0.80 12.80 -2.60
CA ARG A 17 2.07 12.05 -2.51
C ARG A 17 2.56 11.91 -1.08
N ARG A 18 2.51 12.98 -0.27
CA ARG A 18 2.90 12.93 1.14
C ARG A 18 2.02 11.98 1.94
N LEU A 19 0.70 12.00 1.70
CA LEU A 19 -0.23 11.08 2.33
C LEU A 19 0.02 9.63 1.91
N ALA A 20 0.21 9.35 0.62
CA ALA A 20 0.53 8.01 0.14
C ALA A 20 1.81 7.45 0.77
N ARG A 21 2.88 8.26 0.82
CA ARG A 21 4.15 7.88 1.44
C ARG A 21 4.04 7.74 2.96
N GLY A 22 3.31 8.64 3.62
CA GLY A 22 3.11 8.62 5.07
C GLY A 22 2.30 7.41 5.52
N ILE A 23 1.15 7.15 4.88
CA ILE A 23 0.31 5.99 5.20
C ILE A 23 1.04 4.68 4.85
N GLY A 24 1.74 4.64 3.71
CA GLY A 24 2.53 3.48 3.29
C GLY A 24 3.66 3.14 4.28
N THR A 25 4.40 4.13 4.77
CA THR A 25 5.46 3.91 5.77
C THR A 25 4.91 3.54 7.13
N LEU A 26 3.81 4.16 7.56
CA LEU A 26 3.14 3.81 8.81
C LEU A 26 2.72 2.34 8.80
N MET A 27 2.10 1.88 7.71
CA MET A 27 1.69 0.48 7.58
C MET A 27 2.88 -0.47 7.48
N ALA A 28 3.91 -0.15 6.70
CA ALA A 28 5.11 -0.97 6.62
C ALA A 28 5.80 -1.10 7.99
N SER A 29 5.87 -0.01 8.76
CA SER A 29 6.46 0.00 10.10
C SER A 29 5.63 -0.81 11.10
N LEU A 30 4.30 -0.68 11.05
CA LEU A 30 3.37 -1.46 11.87
C LEU A 30 3.54 -2.96 11.60
N TRP A 31 3.56 -3.36 10.33
CA TRP A 31 3.73 -4.75 9.95
C TRP A 31 5.10 -5.30 10.32
N LEU A 32 6.18 -4.52 10.12
CA LEU A 32 7.51 -4.89 10.56
C LEU A 32 7.55 -5.10 12.08
N PHE A 33 6.91 -4.22 12.84
CA PHE A 33 6.81 -4.34 14.29
C PHE A 33 6.09 -5.63 14.71
N ILE A 34 4.97 -5.98 14.06
CA ILE A 34 4.23 -7.23 14.33
C ILE A 34 5.12 -8.46 14.07
N VAL A 35 5.83 -8.51 12.94
CA VAL A 35 6.75 -9.61 12.61
C VAL A 35 7.86 -9.73 13.65
N VAL A 36 8.47 -8.61 14.02
CA VAL A 36 9.54 -8.58 15.02
C VAL A 36 9.03 -9.07 16.37
N MET A 37 7.87 -8.59 16.83
CA MET A 37 7.28 -9.02 18.10
C MET A 37 6.93 -10.52 18.07
N SER A 38 6.45 -11.04 16.94
CA SER A 38 6.10 -12.47 16.80
C SER A 38 7.31 -13.38 17.02
N ILE A 39 8.51 -12.98 16.57
CA ILE A 39 9.77 -13.72 16.80
C ILE A 39 10.09 -13.82 18.29
N PHE A 40 9.74 -12.81 19.09
CA PHE A 40 10.01 -12.80 20.53
C PHE A 40 8.93 -13.50 21.36
N THR A 41 7.68 -13.55 20.87
CA THR A 41 6.54 -14.11 21.63
C THR A 41 6.25 -15.57 21.33
N GLU A 42 6.52 -16.05 20.13
CA GLU A 42 6.26 -17.44 19.73
C GLU A 42 7.57 -18.22 19.59
N SER A 43 7.79 -19.19 20.48
CA SER A 43 8.94 -20.13 20.41
C SER A 43 8.61 -21.44 19.67
N THR A 44 7.44 -21.48 19.01
CA THR A 44 6.89 -22.69 18.41
C THR A 44 7.31 -22.84 16.94
N ALA A 45 7.38 -24.10 16.50
CA ALA A 45 7.85 -24.51 15.18
C ALA A 45 7.21 -23.68 14.05
N MET A 46 8.00 -23.37 13.00
CA MET A 46 7.51 -22.64 11.83
C MET A 46 6.37 -23.41 11.16
N ASP A 47 5.14 -23.03 11.48
CA ASP A 47 3.97 -23.49 10.74
C ASP A 47 3.94 -22.83 9.35
N PRO A 48 3.50 -23.56 8.32
CA PRO A 48 3.49 -23.06 6.94
C PRO A 48 2.63 -21.80 6.77
N GLU A 49 1.61 -21.61 7.60
CA GLU A 49 0.78 -20.40 7.62
C GLU A 49 1.58 -19.14 8.00
N SER A 50 2.41 -19.25 9.04
CA SER A 50 3.29 -18.16 9.50
C SER A 50 4.35 -17.82 8.45
N ALA A 51 4.87 -18.81 7.72
CA ALA A 51 5.80 -18.58 6.62
C ALA A 51 5.15 -17.82 5.45
N ILE A 52 3.92 -18.19 5.06
CA ILE A 52 3.17 -17.49 4.00
C ILE A 52 2.87 -16.04 4.41
N MET A 53 2.43 -15.82 5.65
CA MET A 53 2.22 -14.48 6.21
C MET A 53 3.50 -13.64 6.16
N ALA A 54 4.64 -14.20 6.59
CA ALA A 54 5.92 -13.49 6.53
C ALA A 54 6.26 -13.07 5.09
N ILE A 55 6.13 -13.96 4.10
CA ILE A 55 6.38 -13.66 2.69
C ILE A 55 5.46 -12.54 2.19
N LEU A 56 4.17 -12.57 2.54
CA LEU A 56 3.21 -11.53 2.17
C LEU A 56 3.60 -10.18 2.77
N ILE A 57 4.01 -10.16 4.04
CA ILE A 57 4.46 -8.95 4.73
C ILE A 57 5.72 -8.39 4.07
N PHE A 58 6.73 -9.22 3.80
CA PHE A 58 7.94 -8.77 3.11
C PHE A 58 7.62 -8.25 1.70
N SER A 59 6.70 -8.91 0.98
CA SER A 59 6.23 -8.45 -0.33
C SER A 59 5.53 -7.09 -0.24
N SER A 60 4.77 -6.84 0.84
CA SER A 60 4.12 -5.56 1.09
C SER A 60 5.13 -4.44 1.35
N ILE A 61 6.16 -4.71 2.18
CA ILE A 61 7.25 -3.77 2.46
C ILE A 61 7.99 -3.45 1.17
N PHE A 62 8.32 -4.47 0.38
CA PHE A 62 8.95 -4.31 -0.92
C PHE A 62 8.09 -3.46 -1.86
N GLY A 63 6.78 -3.71 -1.92
CA GLY A 63 5.84 -2.91 -2.70
C GLY A 63 5.82 -1.43 -2.31
N VAL A 64 5.85 -1.12 -1.00
CA VAL A 64 5.94 0.26 -0.51
C VAL A 64 7.27 0.91 -0.89
N ILE A 65 8.39 0.20 -0.76
CA ILE A 65 9.72 0.69 -1.14
C ILE A 65 9.76 0.96 -2.65
N VAL A 66 9.25 0.06 -3.48
CA VAL A 66 9.16 0.29 -4.93
C VAL A 66 8.24 1.48 -5.23
N ALA A 67 7.12 1.62 -4.52
CA ALA A 67 6.17 2.73 -4.71
C ALA A 67 6.80 4.10 -4.42
N TRP A 68 7.83 4.16 -3.57
CA TRP A 68 8.57 5.39 -3.30
C TRP A 68 9.35 5.89 -4.52
N PHE A 69 9.95 4.97 -5.29
CA PHE A 69 10.72 5.29 -6.50
C PHE A 69 9.83 5.34 -7.75
N ARG A 70 8.86 4.43 -7.85
CA ARG A 70 7.97 4.25 -9.01
C ARG A 70 6.53 4.05 -8.53
N GLU A 71 5.80 5.16 -8.43
CA GLU A 71 4.42 5.21 -7.90
C GLU A 71 3.49 4.18 -8.56
N LEU A 72 3.52 4.06 -9.90
CA LEU A 72 2.64 3.13 -10.62
C LEU A 72 3.00 1.66 -10.32
N GLU A 73 4.27 1.30 -10.43
CA GLU A 73 4.69 -0.10 -10.28
C GLU A 73 4.52 -0.58 -8.85
N GLY A 74 4.93 0.24 -7.87
CA GLY A 74 4.71 -0.10 -6.47
C GLY A 74 3.23 -0.11 -6.09
N GLY A 75 2.43 0.77 -6.69
CA GLY A 75 0.96 0.74 -6.55
C GLY A 75 0.36 -0.58 -7.06
N ILE A 76 0.80 -1.07 -8.23
CA ILE A 76 0.36 -2.35 -8.79
C ILE A 76 0.81 -3.52 -7.89
N ILE A 77 2.06 -3.53 -7.45
CA ILE A 77 2.58 -4.56 -6.52
C ILE A 77 1.74 -4.59 -5.25
N LEU A 78 1.44 -3.43 -4.66
CA LEU A 78 0.60 -3.34 -3.46
C LEU A 78 -0.82 -3.84 -3.68
N LEU A 79 -1.41 -3.62 -4.86
CA LEU A 79 -2.71 -4.20 -5.21
C LEU A 79 -2.66 -5.73 -5.29
N ILE A 80 -1.61 -6.29 -5.92
CA ILE A 80 -1.43 -7.75 -5.99
C ILE A 80 -1.27 -8.33 -4.59
N VAL A 81 -0.46 -7.70 -3.75
CA VAL A 81 -0.25 -8.10 -2.35
C VAL A 81 -1.55 -7.98 -1.55
N ALA A 82 -2.34 -6.93 -1.76
CA ALA A 82 -3.64 -6.76 -1.11
C ALA A 82 -4.62 -7.88 -1.44
N ILE A 83 -4.65 -8.32 -2.71
CA ILE A 83 -5.47 -9.45 -3.16
C ILE A 83 -4.96 -10.73 -2.48
N ALA A 84 -3.66 -10.98 -2.49
CA ALA A 84 -3.07 -12.16 -1.86
C ALA A 84 -3.34 -12.21 -0.34
N HIS A 85 -3.21 -11.08 0.36
CA HIS A 85 -3.56 -10.93 1.78
C HIS A 85 -5.05 -11.19 2.04
N SER A 86 -5.92 -10.70 1.16
CA SER A 86 -7.36 -10.96 1.25
C SER A 86 -7.66 -12.45 1.06
N THR A 87 -7.08 -13.09 0.04
CA THR A 87 -7.28 -14.51 -0.23
C THR A 87 -6.76 -15.37 0.92
N PHE A 88 -5.58 -15.06 1.47
CA PHE A 88 -5.05 -15.76 2.62
C PHE A 88 -5.97 -15.62 3.84
N ALA A 89 -6.41 -14.39 4.15
CA ALA A 89 -7.34 -14.14 5.25
C ALA A 89 -8.70 -14.84 5.04
N PHE A 90 -9.17 -14.96 3.81
CA PHE A 90 -10.40 -15.69 3.50
C PHE A 90 -10.29 -17.18 3.84
N ILE A 91 -9.14 -17.79 3.56
CA ILE A 91 -8.89 -19.21 3.83
C ILE A 91 -8.75 -19.46 5.34
N VAL A 92 -8.02 -18.59 6.05
CA VAL A 92 -7.68 -18.77 7.47
C VAL A 92 -8.81 -18.36 8.43
N ALA A 93 -9.62 -17.36 8.09
CA ALA A 93 -10.54 -16.75 9.06
C ALA A 93 -11.64 -17.67 9.59
N GLY A 94 -12.05 -18.71 8.85
CA GLY A 94 -13.08 -19.67 9.23
C GLY A 94 -14.50 -19.08 9.35
N HIS A 95 -14.70 -18.08 10.21
CA HIS A 95 -15.93 -17.30 10.43
C HIS A 95 -15.65 -15.80 10.24
N ASN A 96 -16.63 -15.02 9.74
CA ASN A 96 -16.47 -13.58 9.45
C ASN A 96 -15.36 -13.24 8.42
N THR A 97 -15.26 -14.06 7.38
CA THR A 97 -14.30 -13.90 6.27
C THR A 97 -14.29 -12.51 5.64
N GLY A 98 -15.45 -11.84 5.53
CA GLY A 98 -15.54 -10.48 4.99
C GLY A 98 -14.73 -9.44 5.77
N LEU A 99 -14.81 -9.45 7.10
CA LEU A 99 -14.08 -8.52 7.96
C LEU A 99 -12.58 -8.84 7.95
N ALA A 100 -12.22 -10.12 7.96
CA ALA A 100 -10.83 -10.57 7.89
C ALA A 100 -10.16 -10.13 6.57
N MET A 101 -10.85 -10.29 5.44
CA MET A 101 -10.39 -9.81 4.13
C MET A 101 -10.17 -8.30 4.13
N LEU A 102 -11.12 -7.54 4.69
CA LEU A 102 -11.06 -6.08 4.71
C LEU A 102 -9.92 -5.57 5.61
N ILE A 103 -9.72 -6.16 6.79
CA ILE A 103 -8.65 -5.75 7.72
C ILE A 103 -7.27 -6.15 7.19
N SER A 104 -7.16 -7.32 6.55
CA SER A 104 -5.91 -7.84 5.98
C SER A 104 -5.50 -7.10 4.71
N GLY A 105 -6.33 -7.15 3.67
CA GLY A 105 -6.00 -6.63 2.35
C GLY A 105 -6.42 -5.18 2.11
N GLY A 106 -7.45 -4.70 2.82
CA GLY A 106 -8.01 -3.36 2.62
C GLY A 106 -7.01 -2.23 2.78
N PRO A 107 -6.13 -2.22 3.81
CA PRO A 107 -5.12 -1.18 3.96
C PRO A 107 -4.17 -1.11 2.74
N PHE A 108 -3.68 -2.26 2.28
CA PHE A 108 -2.78 -2.32 1.12
C PHE A 108 -3.48 -1.94 -0.18
N PHE A 109 -4.75 -2.31 -0.33
CA PHE A 109 -5.56 -1.94 -1.48
C PHE A 109 -5.76 -0.42 -1.56
N LEU A 110 -6.08 0.21 -0.41
CA LEU A 110 -6.21 1.66 -0.31
C LEU A 110 -4.90 2.37 -0.65
N ILE A 111 -3.77 1.92 -0.10
CA ILE A 111 -2.45 2.51 -0.34
C ILE A 111 -2.06 2.36 -1.82
N GLY A 112 -2.19 1.15 -2.40
CA GLY A 112 -1.89 0.90 -3.81
C GLY A 112 -2.73 1.76 -4.75
N SER A 113 -4.03 1.89 -4.46
CA SER A 113 -4.94 2.77 -5.19
C SER A 113 -4.52 4.24 -5.10
N LEU A 114 -4.05 4.70 -3.93
CA LEU A 114 -3.59 6.08 -3.73
C LEU A 114 -2.32 6.37 -4.55
N PHE A 115 -1.40 5.41 -4.65
CA PHE A 115 -0.20 5.49 -5.49
C PHE A 115 -0.53 5.54 -6.99
N ILE A 116 -1.50 4.76 -7.45
CA ILE A 116 -1.94 4.83 -8.85
C ILE A 116 -2.68 6.16 -9.13
N ALA A 117 -3.49 6.65 -8.18
CA ALA A 117 -4.20 7.91 -8.31
C ALA A 117 -3.25 9.12 -8.36
N THR A 118 -2.19 9.13 -7.53
CA THR A 118 -1.13 10.15 -7.55
C THR A 118 -0.41 10.15 -8.89
N TRP A 119 -0.02 8.98 -9.40
CA TRP A 119 0.63 8.86 -10.69
C TRP A 119 -0.24 9.40 -11.84
N ARG A 120 -1.53 9.00 -11.89
CA ARG A 120 -2.48 9.48 -12.91
C ARG A 120 -2.64 10.99 -12.88
N ARG A 121 -2.72 11.60 -11.69
CA ARG A 121 -2.81 13.07 -11.55
C ARG A 121 -1.51 13.78 -11.91
N SER A 122 -0.37 13.22 -11.55
CA SER A 122 0.95 13.76 -11.92
C SER A 122 1.14 13.79 -13.43
N LYS A 123 0.71 12.74 -14.15
CA LYS A 123 0.82 12.68 -15.62
C LYS A 123 -0.06 13.74 -16.30
N LYS A 124 -1.28 13.95 -15.81
CA LYS A 124 -2.21 14.97 -16.34
C LYS A 124 -1.67 16.40 -16.21
N LEU A 125 -0.97 16.70 -15.11
CA LEU A 125 -0.36 18.01 -14.90
C LEU A 125 0.81 18.27 -15.85
N HIS A 126 1.62 17.26 -16.15
CA HIS A 126 2.74 17.37 -17.08
C HIS A 126 2.28 17.62 -18.53
N VAL A 127 1.20 16.95 -18.97
CA VAL A 127 0.62 17.16 -20.31
C VAL A 127 0.07 18.59 -20.44
N SER A 128 -0.71 19.05 -19.45
CA SER A 128 -1.28 20.40 -19.46
C SER A 128 -0.24 21.54 -19.39
N ALA A 129 1.00 21.26 -19.01
CA ALA A 129 2.08 22.24 -19.00
C ALA A 129 2.85 22.33 -20.32
N ASN A 130 2.77 21.30 -21.17
CA ASN A 130 3.41 21.24 -22.49
C ASN A 130 2.50 21.75 -23.62
N ASP A 131 1.20 21.92 -23.34
CA ASP A 131 0.19 22.44 -24.27
C ASP A 131 -0.02 23.98 -24.16
N ILE A 132 0.87 24.69 -23.45
CA ILE A 132 0.87 26.15 -23.26
C ILE A 132 2.23 26.70 -23.71
#